data_AF-A0A7W4GCX4-F1
#
_entry.id   AF-A0A7W4GCX4-F1
#
_cell.length_a   1.000
_cell.length_b   1.000
_cell.length_c   1.000
_cell.angle_alpha   90.00
_cell.angle_beta   90.00
_cell.angle_gamma   90.00
#
_symmetry.space_group_name_H-M   'P 1'
#
loop_
_entity.id
_entity.type
_entity.pdbx_description
1 polymer ?
#
loop_
_entity_poly.entity_id
_entity_poly.type
_entity_poly.pdbx_seq_one_letter_code
_entity_poly.pdbx_strand_id
1 'polypeptide(L)'
;MIIKGTVTSGNVYADGTRSMEIMFSLSYINNLPYVKNDASIVKLIVREATYLINLRHTDNNSYLWFSPFCHVFEVTGKAQKGQRMRLSDVLIPVGFQVNDSVDISFEGTTAKLMSKI
;
A
#
# COMPACT_ATOMS: atom_id res chain seq x y z
N MET A 1 -2.24 2.36 15.55
CA MET A 1 -2.81 0.99 15.57
C MET A 1 -1.98 0.11 14.64
N ILE A 2 -1.64 -1.12 15.03
CA ILE A 2 -0.97 -2.08 14.13
C ILE A 2 -2.01 -3.03 13.53
N ILE A 3 -2.01 -3.19 12.22
CA ILE A 3 -2.86 -4.15 11.51
C ILE A 3 -2.02 -5.11 10.67
N LYS A 4 -2.53 -6.32 10.48
CA LYS A 4 -1.90 -7.31 9.60
C LYS A 4 -2.50 -7.23 8.20
N GLY A 5 -1.63 -7.22 7.20
CA GLY A 5 -1.98 -7.30 5.79
C GLY A 5 -1.19 -8.38 5.07
N THR A 6 -1.53 -8.59 3.80
CA THR A 6 -0.82 -9.50 2.89
C THR A 6 -0.50 -8.75 1.61
N VAL A 7 0.73 -8.88 1.13
CA VAL A 7 1.10 -8.43 -0.22
C VAL A 7 0.49 -9.40 -1.22
N THR A 8 -0.35 -8.90 -2.11
CA THR A 8 -1.04 -9.74 -3.11
C THR A 8 -0.72 -9.25 -4.51
N SER A 9 -1.10 -10.04 -5.51
CA SER A 9 -0.95 -9.69 -6.91
C SER A 9 -2.26 -9.96 -7.63
N GLY A 10 -2.86 -8.91 -8.17
CA GLY A 10 -4.11 -9.01 -8.92
C GLY A 10 -3.90 -9.33 -10.41
N ASN A 11 -2.76 -8.96 -10.98
CA ASN A 11 -2.49 -9.03 -12.42
C ASN A 11 -0.98 -9.11 -12.72
N VAL A 12 -0.65 -9.43 -13.98
CA VAL A 12 0.70 -9.30 -14.55
C VAL A 12 0.64 -8.21 -15.62
N TYR A 13 1.56 -7.24 -15.56
CA TYR A 13 1.68 -6.20 -16.57
C TYR A 13 2.31 -6.73 -17.86
N ALA A 14 2.19 -5.99 -18.96
CA ALA A 14 2.72 -6.38 -20.27
C ALA A 14 4.25 -6.58 -20.29
N ASP A 15 4.99 -5.95 -19.36
CA ASP A 15 6.43 -6.11 -19.18
C ASP A 15 6.82 -7.31 -18.28
N GLY A 16 5.85 -8.16 -17.91
CA GLY A 16 6.05 -9.34 -17.09
C GLY A 16 6.14 -9.06 -15.58
N THR A 17 6.11 -7.80 -15.15
CA THR A 17 6.11 -7.47 -13.73
C THR A 17 4.73 -7.76 -13.11
N ARG A 18 4.71 -8.35 -11.92
CA ARG A 18 3.47 -8.59 -11.17
C ARG A 18 2.98 -7.28 -10.58
N SER A 19 1.68 -6.99 -10.71
CA SER A 19 1.07 -5.95 -9.89
C SER A 19 1.17 -6.36 -8.43
N MET A 20 1.38 -5.38 -7.55
CA MET A 20 1.36 -5.60 -6.11
C MET A 20 0.32 -4.71 -5.47
N GLU A 21 -0.45 -5.28 -4.57
CA GLU A 21 -1.39 -4.60 -3.68
C GLU A 21 -1.08 -5.05 -2.25
N ILE A 22 -1.57 -4.31 -1.26
CA ILE A 22 -1.53 -4.76 0.14
C ILE A 22 -2.96 -4.83 0.63
N MET A 23 -3.44 -6.04 0.91
CA MET A 23 -4.80 -6.32 1.37
C MET A 23 -4.82 -6.51 2.88
N PHE A 24 -5.84 -6.02 3.56
CA PHE A 24 -6.05 -6.25 4.99
C PHE A 24 -7.55 -6.32 5.34
N SER A 25 -7.84 -7.01 6.44
CA SER A 25 -9.21 -7.37 6.86
C SER A 25 -10.08 -6.15 7.17
N LEU A 26 -11.38 -6.24 6.84
CA LEU A 26 -12.40 -5.28 7.27
C LEU A 26 -12.63 -5.27 8.79
N SER A 27 -12.10 -6.24 9.55
CA SER A 27 -12.16 -6.15 11.01
C SER A 27 -11.47 -4.89 11.58
N TYR A 28 -10.60 -4.25 10.80
CA TYR A 28 -9.89 -3.02 11.19
C TYR A 28 -10.59 -1.72 10.74
N ILE A 29 -11.73 -1.82 10.07
CA ILE A 29 -12.39 -0.76 9.30
C ILE A 29 -12.76 0.49 10.10
N ASN A 30 -13.17 0.33 11.36
CA ASN A 30 -13.67 1.44 12.20
C ASN A 30 -12.58 2.47 12.54
N ASN A 31 -11.31 2.10 12.38
CA ASN A 31 -10.18 2.95 12.75
C ASN A 31 -9.33 3.37 11.54
N LEU A 32 -9.85 3.17 10.33
CA LEU A 32 -9.13 3.45 9.09
C LEU A 32 -9.79 4.59 8.32
N PRO A 33 -9.00 5.46 7.68
CA PRO A 33 -9.48 6.61 6.94
C PRO A 33 -9.95 6.20 5.53
N TYR A 34 -10.94 5.32 5.44
CA TYR A 34 -11.48 4.85 4.17
C TYR A 34 -12.90 5.33 3.95
N VAL A 35 -13.28 5.43 2.67
CA VAL A 35 -14.65 5.67 2.23
C VAL A 35 -15.09 4.46 1.42
N LYS A 36 -16.25 3.90 1.80
CA LYS A 36 -16.83 2.75 1.14
C LYS A 36 -17.14 3.08 -0.33
N ASN A 37 -16.72 2.20 -1.25
CA ASN A 37 -16.88 2.35 -2.70
C ASN A 37 -16.16 3.57 -3.31
N ASP A 38 -15.16 4.12 -2.62
CA ASP A 38 -14.37 5.24 -3.10
C ASP A 38 -12.87 5.01 -2.83
N ALA A 39 -12.03 5.92 -3.33
CA ALA A 39 -10.60 5.97 -3.05
C ALA A 39 -10.30 7.03 -1.98
N SER A 40 -9.70 6.61 -0.88
CA SER A 40 -9.19 7.51 0.14
C SER A 40 -7.67 7.63 0.02
N ILE A 41 -7.16 8.86 -0.09
CA ILE A 41 -5.73 9.10 -0.18
C ILE A 41 -5.11 8.99 1.21
N VAL A 42 -4.09 8.13 1.32
CA VAL A 42 -3.29 7.96 2.54
C VAL A 42 -1.82 8.14 2.24
N LYS A 43 -1.05 8.58 3.24
CA LYS A 43 0.41 8.60 3.19
C LYS A 43 0.92 7.21 3.55
N LEU A 44 1.60 6.55 2.62
CA LEU A 44 2.29 5.29 2.85
C LEU A 44 3.78 5.54 3.04
N ILE A 45 4.30 5.18 4.19
CA ILE A 45 5.72 5.23 4.51
C ILE A 45 6.31 3.84 4.32
N VAL A 46 7.31 3.74 3.45
CA VAL A 46 8.07 2.50 3.19
C VAL A 46 9.54 2.82 3.40
N ARG A 47 10.14 2.23 4.44
CA ARG A 47 11.45 2.64 4.97
C ARG A 47 11.47 4.15 5.29
N GLU A 48 12.21 4.93 4.52
CA GLU A 48 12.42 6.37 4.72
C GLU A 48 11.66 7.24 3.70
N ALA A 49 10.98 6.61 2.72
CA ALA A 49 10.25 7.32 1.67
C ALA A 49 8.74 7.36 1.96
N THR A 50 8.12 8.48 1.59
CA THR A 50 6.67 8.68 1.74
C THR A 50 5.99 8.78 0.38
N TYR A 51 4.89 8.06 0.23
CA TYR A 51 4.09 8.00 -0.98
C TYR A 51 2.64 8.37 -0.69
N LEU A 52 1.94 9.00 -1.63
CA LEU A 52 0.48 9.08 -1.63
C LEU A 52 -0.08 7.85 -2.36
N ILE A 53 -0.91 7.09 -1.67
CA ILE A 53 -1.54 5.88 -2.20
C ILE A 53 -3.04 5.89 -1.92
N ASN A 54 -3.80 5.24 -2.79
CA ASN A 54 -5.23 5.08 -2.60
C ASN A 54 -5.52 3.83 -1.78
N LEU A 55 -6.15 4.02 -0.63
CA LEU A 55 -6.87 3.01 0.13
C LEU A 55 -8.26 2.83 -0.48
N ARG A 56 -8.61 1.60 -0.85
CA ARG A 56 -9.85 1.27 -1.56
C ARG A 56 -10.66 0.23 -0.81
N HIS A 57 -11.97 0.31 -1.04
CA HIS A 57 -12.97 -0.67 -0.64
C HIS A 57 -14.05 -0.75 -1.71
N THR A 58 -14.62 -1.94 -1.94
CA THR A 58 -15.83 -2.12 -2.76
C THR A 58 -16.79 -3.09 -2.08
N ASP A 59 -18.09 -2.97 -2.32
CA ASP A 59 -19.11 -3.92 -1.84
C ASP A 59 -18.84 -5.39 -2.18
N ASN A 60 -18.07 -5.66 -3.24
CA ASN A 60 -17.79 -7.00 -3.71
C ASN A 60 -16.66 -7.72 -2.95
N ASN A 61 -15.92 -7.01 -2.09
CA ASN A 61 -14.71 -7.52 -1.45
C ASN A 61 -14.81 -7.42 0.07
N SER A 62 -14.38 -8.46 0.79
CA SER A 62 -14.34 -8.49 2.27
C SER A 62 -13.05 -7.92 2.86
N TYR A 63 -12.37 -7.03 2.12
CA TYR A 63 -11.08 -6.47 2.49
C TYR A 63 -10.92 -5.02 2.00
N LEU A 64 -10.03 -4.30 2.68
CA LEU A 64 -9.46 -3.04 2.22
C LEU A 64 -8.15 -3.32 1.50
N TRP A 65 -7.76 -2.48 0.56
CA TRP A 65 -6.45 -2.60 -0.06
C TRP A 65 -5.81 -1.28 -0.46
N PHE A 66 -4.48 -1.27 -0.44
CA PHE A 66 -3.69 -0.26 -1.13
C PHE A 66 -3.59 -0.58 -2.61
N SER A 67 -3.90 0.42 -3.44
CA SER A 67 -3.89 0.33 -4.90
C SER A 67 -2.50 0.00 -5.46
N PRO A 68 -2.41 -0.57 -6.68
CA PRO A 68 -1.13 -0.98 -7.25
C PRO A 68 -0.25 0.17 -7.75
N PHE A 69 -0.70 1.42 -7.59
CA PHE A 69 0.04 2.62 -7.94
C PHE A 69 -0.01 3.65 -6.82
N CYS A 70 1.08 4.39 -6.68
CA CYS A 70 1.23 5.50 -5.75
C CYS A 70 1.97 6.67 -6.41
N HIS A 71 2.00 7.82 -5.74
CA HIS A 71 2.78 8.98 -6.15
C HIS A 71 3.81 9.31 -5.07
N VAL A 72 5.03 9.62 -5.47
CA VAL A 72 6.08 10.04 -4.53
C VAL A 72 5.66 11.35 -3.86
N PHE A 73 5.63 11.40 -2.53
CA PHE A 73 5.25 12.59 -1.76
C PHE A 73 6.46 13.32 -1.20
N GLU A 74 7.32 12.57 -0.51
CA GLU A 74 8.59 13.05 0.06
C GLU A 74 9.67 12.05 -0.30
N VAL A 75 10.83 12.57 -0.70
CA VAL A 75 11.91 11.79 -1.29
C VAL A 75 13.05 11.65 -0.29
N THR A 76 13.53 10.43 -0.12
CA THR A 76 14.91 10.12 0.24
C THR A 76 15.58 9.45 -0.97
N GLY A 77 16.50 10.12 -1.65
CA GLY A 77 17.24 9.57 -2.81
C GLY A 77 16.81 10.11 -4.19
N LYS A 78 16.77 9.24 -5.21
CA LYS A 78 16.70 9.63 -6.64
C LYS A 78 15.28 9.82 -7.22
N ALA A 79 14.21 9.52 -6.48
CA ALA A 79 12.85 9.63 -7.01
C ALA A 79 12.39 11.10 -7.08
N GLN A 80 11.50 11.43 -8.02
CA GLN A 80 11.00 12.81 -8.16
C GLN A 80 9.66 12.96 -7.45
N LYS A 81 9.46 14.04 -6.68
CA LYS A 81 8.17 14.35 -6.04
C LYS A 81 7.06 14.44 -7.11
N GLY A 82 5.93 13.80 -6.85
CA GLY A 82 4.79 13.71 -7.77
C GLY A 82 4.90 12.58 -8.81
N GLN A 83 6.05 11.92 -8.93
CA GLN A 83 6.22 10.80 -9.87
C GLN A 83 5.28 9.66 -9.50
N ARG A 84 4.50 9.18 -10.48
CA ARG A 84 3.70 7.96 -10.35
C ARG A 84 4.62 6.75 -10.39
N MET A 85 4.46 5.85 -9.42
CA MET A 85 5.20 4.60 -9.31
C MET A 85 4.24 3.42 -9.17
N ARG A 86 4.68 2.23 -9.59
CA ARG A 86 4.00 0.98 -9.22
C ARG A 86 4.36 0.63 -7.79
N LEU A 87 3.42 0.05 -7.06
CA LEU A 87 3.68 -0.38 -5.70
C LEU A 87 4.74 -1.49 -5.66
N SER A 88 4.83 -2.33 -6.70
CA SER A 88 5.91 -3.32 -6.85
C SER A 88 7.30 -2.69 -6.91
N ASP A 89 7.46 -1.56 -7.61
CA ASP A 89 8.74 -0.83 -7.70
C ASP A 89 9.13 -0.19 -6.36
N VAL A 90 8.19 -0.06 -5.43
CA VAL A 90 8.42 0.43 -4.06
C VAL A 90 8.70 -0.73 -3.10
N LEU A 91 7.96 -1.84 -3.21
CA LEU A 91 8.00 -2.97 -2.27
C LEU A 91 9.13 -3.96 -2.54
N ILE A 92 9.41 -4.30 -3.80
CA ILE A 92 10.42 -5.30 -4.16
C ILE A 92 11.83 -4.86 -3.73
N PRO A 93 12.28 -3.60 -3.99
CA PRO A 93 13.62 -3.18 -3.59
C PRO A 93 13.83 -3.18 -2.08
N VAL A 94 12.73 -3.10 -1.30
CA VAL A 94 12.81 -3.15 0.16
C VAL A 94 12.67 -4.56 0.75
N GLY A 95 12.45 -5.58 -0.11
CA GLY A 95 12.48 -7.00 0.24
C GLY A 95 11.12 -7.70 0.34
N PHE A 96 10.01 -7.01 0.05
CA PHE A 96 8.68 -7.63 0.09
C PHE A 96 8.36 -8.39 -1.20
N GLN A 97 7.70 -9.53 -1.05
CA GLN A 97 7.25 -10.39 -2.14
C GLN A 97 5.75 -10.67 -2.05
N VAL A 98 5.17 -11.16 -3.15
CA VAL A 98 3.77 -11.62 -3.16
C VAL A 98 3.61 -12.76 -2.14
N ASN A 99 2.51 -12.74 -1.40
CA ASN A 99 2.15 -13.61 -0.27
C ASN A 99 2.89 -13.32 1.04
N ASP A 100 3.75 -12.29 1.09
CA ASP A 100 4.32 -11.87 2.37
C ASP A 100 3.23 -11.28 3.28
N SER A 101 3.25 -11.68 4.54
CA SER A 101 2.53 -10.96 5.60
C SER A 101 3.26 -9.67 5.96
N VAL A 102 2.50 -8.60 6.20
CA VAL A 102 3.05 -7.30 6.57
C VAL A 102 2.32 -6.73 7.79
N ASP A 103 3.07 -6.13 8.70
CA ASP A 103 2.51 -5.32 9.76
C ASP A 103 2.49 -3.85 9.32
N ILE A 104 1.35 -3.19 9.49
CA ILE A 104 1.13 -1.81 9.08
C ILE A 104 0.73 -0.99 10.30
N SER A 105 1.54 0.01 10.65
CA SER A 105 1.18 0.97 11.69
C SER A 105 0.40 2.13 11.09
N PHE A 106 -0.85 2.30 11.51
CA PHE A 106 -1.71 3.43 11.15
C PHE A 106 -1.77 4.50 12.24
N GLU A 107 -1.65 5.76 11.82
CA GLU A 107 -1.87 6.98 12.59
C GLU A 107 -2.61 8.01 11.72
N GLY A 108 -3.91 8.15 11.95
CA GLY A 108 -4.78 8.99 11.10
C GLY A 108 -4.74 8.54 9.63
N THR A 109 -4.32 9.44 8.74
CA THR A 109 -4.16 9.19 7.29
C THR A 109 -2.78 8.68 6.89
N THR A 110 -1.94 8.33 7.86
CA THR A 110 -0.58 7.82 7.62
C THR A 110 -0.50 6.34 7.97
N ALA A 111 0.03 5.55 7.04
CA ALA A 111 0.30 4.13 7.17
C ALA A 111 1.81 3.90 7.00
N LYS A 112 2.45 3.21 7.94
CA LYS A 112 3.86 2.84 7.87
C LYS A 112 4.00 1.34 7.76
N LEU A 113 4.65 0.86 6.70
CA LEU A 113 5.03 -0.55 6.59
C LEU A 113 6.20 -0.82 7.52
N MET A 114 5.99 -1.77 8.42
CA MET A 114 7.02 -2.25 9.32
C MET A 114 7.88 -3.28 8.56
N SER A 115 9.20 -3.21 8.77
CA SER A 115 10.16 -4.12 8.14
C SER A 115 9.81 -5.58 8.45
N LYS A 116 10.05 -6.47 7.49
CA LYS A 116 10.11 -7.92 7.72
C LYS A 116 11.23 -8.17 8.74
N ILE A 117 10.93 -8.87 9.84
CA ILE A 117 11.94 -9.35 10.81
C ILE A 117 12.74 -10.46 10.14
#